data_AF-A0A6M1ZL15-F1
#
_entry.id   AF-A0A6M1ZL15-F1
#
_cell.length_a   1.000
_cell.length_b   1.000
_cell.length_c   1.000
_cell.angle_alpha   90.00
_cell.angle_beta   90.00
_cell.angle_gamma   90.00
#
_symmetry.space_group_name_H-M   'P 1'
#
loop_
_entity.id
_entity.type
_entity.pdbx_description
1 polymer ?
#
loop_
_entity_poly.entity_id
_entity_poly.type
_entity_poly.pdbx_seq_one_letter_code
_entity_poly.pdbx_strand_id
1 'polypeptide(L)'
;KYFFSHIRPQAVLIFPELRSVFIGAGLGFEVYTAEHLVFSPSITPGVYFKGSGKDLGYPIEFRSCLEMTYEWDNCVRIGCQFYHISNASLGRHNPGANALMMIVAFPFLSWK
;
A
#
# COMPACT_ATOMS: atom_id res chain seq x y z
N LYS A 1 14.06 -21.77 9.62
CA LYS A 1 13.00 -22.24 8.68
C LYS A 1 11.81 -21.29 8.86
N TYR A 2 11.93 -20.04 8.37
CA TYR A 2 10.98 -18.95 8.69
C TYR A 2 10.38 -18.36 7.42
N PHE A 3 10.09 -19.21 6.43
CA PHE A 3 9.43 -18.77 5.21
C PHE A 3 7.98 -19.22 5.27
N PHE A 4 7.12 -18.31 5.72
CA PHE A 4 5.68 -18.47 5.65
C PHE A 4 5.09 -17.24 4.96
N SER A 5 4.04 -17.42 4.16
CA SER A 5 3.35 -16.33 3.49
C SER A 5 1.84 -16.37 3.68
N HIS A 6 1.26 -15.18 3.87
CA HIS A 6 -0.19 -15.00 3.96
C HIS A 6 -0.67 -14.00 2.91
N ILE A 7 -1.86 -14.23 2.38
CA ILE A 7 -2.59 -13.23 1.60
C ILE A 7 -3.29 -12.30 2.59
N ARG A 8 -3.08 -11.00 2.43
CA ARG A 8 -3.70 -9.95 3.25
C ARG A 8 -4.70 -9.15 2.40
N PRO A 9 -6.01 -9.34 2.56
CA PRO A 9 -6.99 -8.38 2.07
C PRO A 9 -6.73 -7.02 2.70
N GLN A 10 -6.79 -5.95 1.91
CA GLN A 10 -6.55 -4.60 2.40
C GLN A 10 -7.51 -3.58 1.78
N ALA A 11 -7.90 -2.60 2.60
CA ALA A 11 -8.54 -1.37 2.16
C ALA A 11 -7.55 -0.22 2.40
N VAL A 12 -7.47 0.72 1.46
CA VAL A 12 -6.47 1.79 1.45
C VAL A 12 -7.16 3.12 1.24
N LEU A 13 -6.85 4.09 2.10
CA LEU A 13 -7.22 5.48 1.96
C LEU A 13 -5.95 6.33 2.06
N ILE A 14 -5.66 7.15 1.04
CA ILE A 14 -4.46 7.98 0.97
C ILE A 14 -4.85 9.41 0.63
N PHE A 15 -4.19 10.37 1.28
CA PHE A 15 -4.27 11.80 0.99
C PHE A 15 -2.90 12.27 0.47
N PRO A 16 -2.59 12.10 -0.83
CA PRO A 16 -1.23 12.31 -1.33
C PRO A 16 -0.82 13.79 -1.40
N GLU A 17 -1.80 14.68 -1.59
CA GLU A 17 -1.62 16.13 -1.68
C GLU A 17 -2.91 16.84 -1.24
N LEU A 18 -2.87 18.17 -1.09
CA LEU A 18 -4.02 18.97 -0.65
C LEU A 18 -5.27 18.62 -1.48
N ARG A 19 -6.35 18.22 -0.80
CA ARG A 19 -7.67 17.85 -1.38
C ARG A 19 -7.69 16.66 -2.35
N SER A 20 -6.57 15.94 -2.51
CA SER A 20 -6.53 14.72 -3.30
C SER A 20 -6.80 13.50 -2.42
N VAL A 21 -7.48 12.49 -2.97
CA VAL A 21 -7.82 11.26 -2.26
C VAL A 21 -7.67 10.06 -3.19
N PHE A 22 -7.02 9.01 -2.72
CA PHE A 22 -7.10 7.68 -3.31
C PHE A 22 -7.82 6.75 -2.35
N ILE A 23 -8.82 6.03 -2.85
CA ILE A 23 -9.52 4.96 -2.11
C ILE A 23 -9.49 3.68 -2.93
N GLY A 24 -9.15 2.57 -2.30
CA GLY A 24 -9.06 1.29 -2.99
C GLY A 24 -9.15 0.08 -2.08
N ALA A 25 -9.33 -1.08 -2.70
CA ALA A 25 -9.32 -2.38 -2.03
C ALA A 25 -8.52 -3.37 -2.88
N GLY A 26 -7.74 -4.23 -2.22
CA GLY A 26 -6.83 -5.12 -2.92
C GLY A 26 -6.21 -6.16 -2.02
N LEU A 27 -5.08 -6.70 -2.48
CA LEU A 27 -4.38 -7.80 -1.84
C LEU A 27 -2.91 -7.44 -1.62
N GLY A 28 -2.42 -7.74 -0.42
CA GLY A 28 -1.01 -7.84 -0.12
C GLY A 28 -0.59 -9.29 0.08
N PHE A 29 0.71 -9.54 -0.06
CA PHE A 29 1.33 -10.80 0.28
C PHE A 29 2.36 -10.52 1.35
N GLU A 30 2.21 -11.10 2.53
CA GLU A 30 3.18 -10.94 3.61
C GLU A 30 4.20 -12.06 3.54
N VAL A 31 5.48 -11.72 3.48
CA VAL A 31 6.59 -12.66 3.43
C VAL A 31 7.48 -12.41 4.65
N TYR A 32 7.48 -13.36 5.57
CA TYR A 32 8.39 -13.33 6.71
C TYR A 32 9.78 -13.76 6.21
N THR A 33 10.74 -12.84 6.30
CA THR A 33 12.11 -13.03 5.80
C THR A 33 13.09 -13.33 6.95
N ALA A 34 12.74 -12.89 8.16
CA ALA A 34 13.36 -13.22 9.43
C ALA A 34 12.26 -13.25 10.51
N GLU A 35 12.64 -13.56 11.75
CA GLU A 35 11.70 -13.64 12.90
C GLU A 35 10.82 -12.40 13.03
N HIS A 36 11.39 -11.22 12.84
CA HIS A 36 10.69 -9.94 12.98
C HIS A 36 10.64 -9.14 11.67
N LEU A 37 11.16 -9.64 10.55
CA LEU A 37 11.21 -8.86 9.30
C LEU A 37 10.15 -9.34 8.31
N VAL A 38 9.20 -8.46 8.01
CA VAL A 38 8.09 -8.73 7.09
C VAL A 38 8.21 -7.86 5.85
N PHE A 39 8.29 -8.51 4.70
CA PHE A 39 8.24 -7.88 3.40
C PHE A 39 6.85 -8.07 2.79
N SER A 40 6.20 -6.98 2.39
CA SER A 40 4.78 -6.96 2.04
C SER A 40 4.52 -6.27 0.69
N PRO A 41 4.79 -6.93 -0.45
CA PRO A 41 4.32 -6.45 -1.73
C PRO A 41 2.78 -6.45 -1.79
N SER A 42 2.18 -5.42 -2.40
CA SER A 42 0.73 -5.35 -2.57
C SER A 42 0.31 -4.65 -3.85
N ILE A 43 -0.87 -5.01 -4.32
CA ILE A 43 -1.57 -4.34 -5.40
C ILE A 43 -2.97 -3.94 -4.94
N THR A 44 -3.37 -2.72 -5.25
CA THR A 44 -4.66 -2.16 -4.83
C THR A 44 -5.24 -1.31 -5.94
N PRO A 45 -6.19 -1.83 -6.75
CA PRO A 45 -7.01 -1.00 -7.61
C PRO A 45 -7.87 -0.06 -6.76
N GLY A 46 -8.14 1.12 -7.30
CA GLY A 46 -8.93 2.13 -6.61
C GLY A 46 -9.37 3.27 -7.51
N VAL A 47 -10.01 4.24 -6.87
CA VAL A 47 -10.45 5.49 -7.51
C VAL A 47 -9.61 6.63 -6.96
N TYR A 48 -9.09 7.45 -7.86
CA TYR A 48 -8.35 8.67 -7.53
C TYR A 48 -9.19 9.91 -7.79
N PHE A 49 -9.37 10.71 -6.73
CA PHE A 49 -9.96 12.03 -6.78
C PHE A 49 -8.84 13.05 -6.77
N LYS A 50 -8.57 13.67 -7.93
CA LYS A 50 -7.40 14.53 -8.08
C LYS A 50 -7.36 15.74 -7.15
N GLY A 51 -8.51 16.37 -6.90
CA GLY A 51 -8.54 17.63 -6.15
C GLY A 51 -7.55 18.66 -6.73
N SER A 52 -6.66 19.19 -5.89
CA SER A 52 -5.52 20.03 -6.32
C SER A 52 -4.21 19.26 -6.48
N GLY A 53 -4.23 17.93 -6.40
CA GLY A 53 -3.08 17.09 -6.62
C GLY A 53 -2.77 16.84 -8.10
N LYS A 54 -1.71 16.06 -8.34
CA LYS A 54 -1.26 15.67 -9.69
C LYS A 54 -2.39 15.03 -10.52
N ASP A 55 -2.56 15.48 -11.76
CA ASP A 55 -3.51 14.86 -12.69
C ASP A 55 -2.96 13.51 -13.19
N LEU A 56 -3.58 12.41 -12.77
CA LEU A 56 -3.17 11.06 -13.17
C LEU A 56 -3.76 10.62 -14.51
N GLY A 57 -4.70 11.38 -15.09
CA GLY A 57 -5.23 11.13 -16.43
C GLY A 57 -6.35 10.10 -16.53
N TYR A 58 -6.68 9.39 -15.45
CA TYR A 58 -7.84 8.51 -15.38
C TYR A 58 -8.41 8.40 -13.95
N PRO A 59 -9.71 8.15 -13.75
CA PRO A 59 -10.25 7.97 -12.40
C PRO A 59 -9.84 6.65 -11.75
N ILE A 60 -9.73 5.58 -12.54
CA ILE A 60 -9.31 4.25 -12.06
C ILE A 60 -7.80 4.17 -12.08
N GLU A 61 -7.21 3.89 -10.94
CA GLU A 61 -5.77 3.86 -10.75
C GLU A 61 -5.37 2.61 -9.95
N PHE A 62 -4.17 2.11 -10.19
CA PHE A 62 -3.59 0.94 -9.53
C PHE A 62 -2.44 1.38 -8.64
N ARG A 63 -2.54 1.07 -7.35
CA ARG A 63 -1.45 1.22 -6.40
C ARG A 63 -0.63 -0.06 -6.32
N SER A 64 0.61 -0.02 -6.78
CA SER A 64 1.62 -1.07 -6.54
C SER A 64 2.53 -0.63 -5.41
N CYS A 65 2.73 -1.47 -4.40
CA CYS A 65 3.45 -1.08 -3.19
C CYS A 65 4.39 -2.18 -2.73
N LEU A 66 5.56 -1.75 -2.24
CA LEU A 66 6.50 -2.57 -1.49
C LEU A 66 6.60 -1.98 -0.08
N GLU A 67 6.28 -2.79 0.91
CA GLU A 67 6.37 -2.43 2.33
C GLU A 67 7.41 -3.34 3.01
N MET A 68 8.23 -2.76 3.88
CA MET A 68 9.19 -3.49 4.71
C MET A 68 9.01 -3.03 6.15
N THR A 69 8.74 -3.97 7.04
CA THR A 69 8.45 -3.67 8.45
C THR A 69 9.19 -4.60 9.39
N TYR A 70 9.47 -4.07 10.57
CA TYR A 70 9.83 -4.84 11.75
C TYR A 70 8.55 -5.11 12.57
N GLU A 71 8.26 -6.38 12.84
CA GLU A 71 7.13 -6.86 13.66
C GLU A 71 7.63 -7.24 15.06
N TRP A 72 7.11 -6.58 16.09
CA TRP A 72 7.38 -6.94 17.49
C TRP A 72 6.50 -8.12 17.94
N ASP A 73 6.86 -8.76 19.05
CA ASP A 73 6.13 -9.90 19.64
C ASP A 73 4.64 -9.61 19.94
N ASN A 74 4.27 -8.34 20.07
CA ASN A 74 2.89 -7.88 20.26
C ASN A 74 2.15 -7.60 18.93
N CYS A 75 2.72 -8.04 17.80
CA CYS A 75 2.25 -7.86 16.43
C CYS A 75 2.15 -6.39 15.96
N VAL A 76 2.68 -5.43 16.72
CA VAL A 76 2.86 -4.06 16.22
C VAL A 76 3.94 -4.09 15.14
N ARG A 77 3.78 -3.27 14.10
CA ARG A 77 4.77 -3.14 13.03
C ARG A 77 5.16 -1.69 12.79
N ILE A 78 6.43 -1.46 12.49
CA ILE A 78 6.97 -0.16 12.08
C ILE A 78 7.91 -0.40 10.92
N GLY A 79 7.89 0.51 9.95
CA GLY A 79 8.84 0.47 8.86
C GLY A 79 8.55 1.53 7.82
N CYS A 80 8.77 1.17 6.55
CA CYS A 80 8.52 2.05 5.43
C CYS A 80 7.79 1.32 4.30
N GLN A 81 7.14 2.11 3.46
CA GLN A 81 6.55 1.64 2.22
C GLN A 81 6.89 2.59 1.08
N PHE A 82 7.20 2.01 -0.07
CA PHE A 82 7.29 2.71 -1.34
C PHE A 82 6.13 2.25 -2.21
N TYR A 83 5.39 3.20 -2.79
CA TYR A 83 4.30 2.84 -3.70
C TYR A 83 4.24 3.76 -4.93
N HIS A 84 3.69 3.20 -5.99
CA HIS A 84 3.42 3.84 -7.25
C HIS A 84 1.91 3.75 -7.56
N ILE A 85 1.30 4.86 -7.95
CA ILE A 85 -0.09 4.93 -8.42
C ILE A 85 -0.07 5.27 -9.92
N SER A 86 -0.73 4.46 -10.76
CA SER A 86 -0.91 4.75 -12.18
C SER A 86 -2.11 4.01 -12.80
N ASN A 87 -2.60 4.49 -13.95
CA ASN A 87 -3.78 3.93 -14.61
C ASN A 87 -3.46 2.86 -15.66
N ALA A 88 -2.21 2.38 -15.72
CA ALA A 88 -1.75 1.41 -16.72
C ALA A 88 -2.07 1.81 -18.18
N SER A 89 -2.14 3.12 -18.46
CA SER A 89 -2.49 3.69 -19.76
C SER A 89 -3.93 3.38 -20.22
N LEU A 90 -4.86 3.20 -19.28
CA LEU A 90 -6.30 3.15 -19.56
C LEU A 90 -6.85 4.51 -20.05
N GLY A 91 -6.21 5.61 -19.65
CA GLY A 91 -6.49 6.96 -20.11
C GLY A 91 -5.60 7.41 -21.28
N ARG A 92 -5.80 8.64 -21.75
CA ARG A 92 -4.93 9.26 -22.78
C ARG A 92 -3.54 9.63 -22.25
N HIS A 93 -3.40 9.77 -20.94
CA HIS A 93 -2.16 10.15 -20.28
C HIS A 93 -2.00 9.33 -19.00
N ASN A 94 -0.75 9.01 -18.64
CA ASN A 94 -0.41 8.23 -17.45
C ASN A 94 0.95 8.71 -16.90
N PRO A 95 0.97 9.80 -16.12
CA PRO A 95 2.21 10.32 -15.56
C PRO A 95 2.64 9.55 -14.29
N GLY A 96 1.72 8.82 -13.67
CA GLY A 96 1.87 8.13 -12.39
C GLY A 96 2.26 9.05 -11.22
N ALA A 97 2.30 8.50 -10.00
CA ALA A 97 2.81 9.17 -8.81
C ALA A 97 3.55 8.17 -7.91
N ASN A 98 4.70 8.58 -7.36
CA ASN A 98 5.50 7.76 -6.45
C ASN A 98 5.55 8.41 -5.07
N ALA A 99 5.53 7.61 -4.02
CA ALA A 99 5.73 8.10 -2.67
C ALA A 99 6.49 7.08 -1.82
N LEU A 100 7.30 7.62 -0.90
CA LEU A 100 7.94 6.89 0.19
C LEU A 100 7.30 7.36 1.49
N MET A 101 6.83 6.42 2.31
CA MET A 101 6.17 6.72 3.58
C MET A 101 6.74 5.90 4.72
N MET A 102 6.69 6.45 5.93
CA MET A 102 6.78 5.69 7.16
C MET A 102 5.43 5.04 7.46
N ILE A 103 5.45 3.83 8.01
CA ILE A 103 4.24 3.11 8.42
C ILE A 103 4.36 2.66 9.88
N VAL A 104 3.24 2.75 10.60
CA VAL A 104 3.01 2.08 11.87
C VAL A 104 1.71 1.30 11.73
N ALA A 105 1.74 0.00 11.99
CA ALA A 105 0.56 -0.86 11.93
C ALA A 105 0.30 -1.50 13.28
N PHE A 106 -0.98 -1.54 13.65
CA PHE A 106 -1.46 -2.15 14.88
C PHE A 106 -2.37 -3.34 14.53
N PRO A 107 -2.30 -4.45 15.28
CA PRO A 107 -3.20 -5.57 15.07
C PRO A 107 -4.63 -5.15 15.43
N PHE A 108 -5.57 -5.32 14.50
CA PHE A 108 -6.97 -4.92 14.71
C PHE A 108 -7.77 -5.96 15.52
N LEU A 109 -7.38 -7.24 15.45
CA LEU A 109 -7.93 -8.33 16.25
C LEU A 109 -6.78 -9.29 16.60
N SER A 110 -6.32 -9.27 17.85
CA SER A 110 -5.37 -10.28 18.34
C SER A 110 -6.15 -11.50 18.82
N TRP A 111 -6.26 -12.52 17.97
CA TRP A 111 -6.58 -13.86 18.47
C TRP A 111 -5.23 -14.51 18.78
N LYS A 112 -4.99 -14.77 20.06
CA LYS A 112 -3.92 -15.66 20.49
C LYS A 112 -4.23 -17.09 20.09
#